data_AF-A0A380FHA0-F1
#
_entry.id   AF-A0A380FHA0-F1
#
_cell.length_a   1.000
_cell.length_b   1.000
_cell.length_c   1.000
_cell.angle_alpha   90.00
_cell.angle_beta   90.00
_cell.angle_gamma   90.00
#
_symmetry.space_group_name_H-M   'P 1'
#
loop_
_entity.id
_entity.type
_entity.pdbx_description
1 polymer ?
#
loop_
_entity_poly.entity_id
_entity_poly.type
_entity_poly.pdbx_seq_one_letter_code
_entity_poly.pdbx_strand_id
1 'polypeptide(L)' 'MSPNYDSLVAKVIVKADNRDLAIHKLKVTLDEMVIDGFTTTADFLYGVLSYPLYAEGDARDVDIKFLDRHQIIKGES' A
#
# COMPACT_ATOMS: atom_id res chain seq x y z
N MET A 1 -6.62 19.48 -5.41
CA MET A 1 -5.38 19.63 -4.61
C MET A 1 -4.58 20.81 -5.15
N SER A 2 -4.01 21.64 -4.28
CA SER A 2 -3.12 22.73 -4.70
C SER A 2 -1.77 22.15 -5.14
N PRO A 3 -1.20 22.58 -6.28
CA PRO A 3 0.10 22.08 -6.75
C PRO A 3 1.28 22.57 -5.89
N ASN A 4 1.03 23.48 -4.95
CA ASN A 4 2.07 24.13 -4.16
C ASN A 4 2.38 23.40 -2.83
N TYR A 5 1.64 22.34 -2.50
CA TYR A 5 1.80 21.57 -1.26
C TYR A 5 1.90 20.07 -1.58
N ASP A 6 2.36 19.29 -0.59
CA ASP A 6 2.39 17.83 -0.66
C ASP A 6 0.98 17.27 -0.97
N SER A 7 0.92 16.23 -1.80
CA SER A 7 -0.31 15.57 -2.24
C SER A 7 -0.91 14.62 -1.20
N LEU A 8 -0.34 14.58 0.01
CA LEU A 8 -0.81 13.73 1.10
C LEU A 8 -2.27 14.01 1.46
N VAL A 9 -3.10 12.97 1.32
CA VAL A 9 -4.52 12.99 1.70
C VAL A 9 -4.70 12.56 3.15
N ALA A 10 -4.18 11.39 3.51
CA ALA A 10 -4.35 10.79 4.82
C ALA A 10 -3.23 9.78 5.14
N LYS A 11 -3.04 9.49 6.43
CA LYS A 11 -2.22 8.38 6.93
C LYS A 11 -3.13 7.35 7.60
N VAL A 12 -3.12 6.12 7.10
CA VAL A 12 -3.88 5.01 7.69
C VAL A 12 -2.93 4.09 8.44
N ILE A 13 -3.26 3.80 9.70
CA ILE A 13 -2.46 2.97 10.58
C ILE A 13 -3.38 1.92 11.21
N VAL A 14 -2.98 0.65 11.13
CA VAL A 14 -3.69 -0.45 11.77
C VAL A 14 -2.80 -1.14 12.79
N LYS A 15 -3.43 -1.76 13.79
CA LYS A 15 -2.78 -2.61 14.78
C LYS A 15 -3.49 -3.96 14.84
N ALA A 16 -2.70 -5.03 14.93
CA ALA A 16 -3.13 -6.41 15.15
C ALA A 16 -2.03 -7.17 15.92
N ASP A 17 -2.32 -8.41 16.32
CA ASP A 17 -1.44 -9.23 17.16
C ASP A 17 -0.22 -9.79 16.41
N ASN A 18 -0.33 -9.91 15.08
CA ASN A 18 0.76 -10.34 14.22
C ASN A 18 0.71 -9.64 12.86
N ARG A 19 1.78 -9.81 12.09
CA ARG A 19 1.99 -9.15 10.80
C ARG A 19 0.91 -9.52 9.79
N ASP A 20 0.55 -10.79 9.69
CA ASP A 20 -0.43 -11.27 8.70
C ASP A 20 -1.80 -10.65 8.95
N LEU A 21 -2.23 -10.62 10.22
CA LEU A 21 -3.47 -9.95 10.62
C LEU A 21 -3.42 -8.43 10.37
N ALA A 22 -2.26 -7.80 10.60
CA ALA A 22 -2.10 -6.37 10.34
C ALA A 22 -2.19 -6.06 8.83
N ILE A 23 -1.54 -6.87 7.98
CA ILE A 23 -1.61 -6.76 6.52
C ILE A 23 -3.05 -6.95 6.05
N HIS A 24 -3.73 -8.02 6.52
CA HIS A 24 -5.12 -8.26 6.18
C HIS A 24 -6.03 -7.10 6.59
N LYS A 25 -5.89 -6.59 7.82
CA LYS A 25 -6.68 -5.46 8.32
C LYS A 25 -6.43 -4.19 7.51
N LEU A 26 -5.19 -3.92 7.12
CA LEU A 26 -4.86 -2.76 6.30
C LEU A 26 -5.45 -2.88 4.88
N LYS A 27 -5.40 -4.08 4.28
CA LYS A 27 -6.04 -4.35 2.99
C LYS A 27 -7.54 -4.07 3.02
N VAL A 28 -8.26 -4.57 4.03
CA VAL A 28 -9.70 -4.29 4.22
C VAL A 28 -9.94 -2.80 4.40
N THR A 29 -9.10 -2.12 5.19
CA THR A 29 -9.24 -0.67 5.43
C THR A 29 -9.04 0.14 4.14
N LEU A 30 -8.13 -0.29 3.26
CA LEU A 30 -7.92 0.36 1.96
C LEU A 30 -9.07 0.07 0.98
N ASP A 31 -9.63 -1.15 0.99
CA ASP A 31 -10.77 -1.54 0.15
C ASP A 31 -12.06 -0.79 0.53
N GLU A 32 -12.25 -0.53 1.83
CA GLU A 32 -13.37 0.27 2.35
C GLU A 32 -13.16 1.79 2.19
N MET A 33 -12.00 2.24 1.71
CA MET A 33 -11.67 3.66 1.57
C MET A 33 -12.35 4.26 0.36
N VAL A 34 -13.36 5.12 0.59
CA VAL A 34 -14.02 5.89 -0.47
C VAL A 34 -13.42 7.28 -0.56
N ILE A 35 -12.72 7.56 -1.66
CA ILE A 35 -12.20 8.90 -1.99
C ILE A 35 -12.59 9.23 -3.43
N ASP A 36 -13.41 10.27 -3.58
CA ASP A 36 -13.87 10.75 -4.88
C ASP A 36 -13.19 12.06 -5.29
N GLY A 37 -13.12 12.29 -6.60
CA GLY A 37 -12.70 13.57 -7.20
C GLY A 37 -11.23 13.69 -7.58
N PHE A 38 -10.39 12.69 -7.29
CA PHE A 38 -9.01 12.59 -7.77
C PHE A 38 -8.45 11.16 -7.59
N THR A 39 -7.43 10.80 -8.36
CA THR A 39 -6.73 9.52 -8.21
C THR A 39 -5.87 9.51 -6.95
N THR A 40 -5.78 8.34 -6.31
CA THR A 40 -5.01 8.17 -5.06
C THR A 40 -3.99 7.05 -5.20
N THR A 41 -3.10 6.93 -4.22
CA THR A 41 -2.13 5.83 -4.13
C THR A 41 -2.69 4.58 -3.43
N ALA A 42 -3.99 4.52 -3.12
CA ALA A 42 -4.58 3.42 -2.35
C ALA A 42 -4.40 2.06 -3.04
N ASP A 43 -4.68 1.98 -4.34
CA ASP A 43 -4.53 0.74 -5.13
C ASP A 43 -3.09 0.24 -5.18
N PHE A 44 -2.13 1.18 -5.29
CA PHE A 44 -0.70 0.85 -5.21
C PHE A 44 -0.33 0.26 -3.86
N LEU A 45 -0.78 0.86 -2.76
CA LEU A 45 -0.53 0.33 -1.42
C LEU A 45 -1.20 -1.03 -1.20
N TYR A 46 -2.41 -1.23 -1.73
CA TYR A 46 -3.08 -2.54 -1.73
C TYR A 46 -2.29 -3.60 -2.52
N GLY A 47 -1.74 -3.21 -3.68
CA GLY A 47 -0.85 -4.03 -4.48
C GLY A 47 0.40 -4.43 -3.70
N VAL A 48 1.05 -3.49 -2.99
CA VAL A 48 2.22 -3.79 -2.14
C VAL A 48 1.87 -4.79 -1.05
N LEU A 49 0.74 -4.60 -0.37
CA LEU A 49 0.26 -5.50 0.68
C LEU A 49 -0.15 -6.89 0.16
N SER A 50 -0.40 -7.02 -1.14
CA SER A 50 -0.76 -8.27 -1.81
C SER A 50 0.42 -8.94 -2.51
N TYR A 51 1.58 -8.29 -2.58
CA TYR A 51 2.74 -8.82 -3.27
C TYR A 51 3.40 -9.92 -2.43
N PRO A 52 3.60 -11.16 -2.92
CA PRO A 52 3.99 -12.30 -2.07
C PRO A 52 5.25 -12.07 -1.22
N LEU A 53 6.30 -11.46 -1.81
CA LEU A 53 7.54 -11.17 -1.08
C LEU A 53 7.37 -10.12 0.02
N TYR A 54 6.32 -9.29 -0.06
CA TYR A 54 5.92 -8.42 1.02
C TYR A 54 4.94 -9.14 1.95
N ALA A 55 3.88 -9.75 1.45
CA ALA A 55 2.80 -10.29 2.27
C ALA A 55 3.22 -11.49 3.11
N GLU A 56 3.90 -12.46 2.48
CA GLU A 56 4.25 -13.76 3.04
C GLU A 56 5.76 -13.88 3.30
N GLY A 57 6.56 -13.01 2.68
CA GLY A 57 8.01 -12.99 2.82
C GLY A 57 8.50 -12.48 4.17
N ASP A 58 9.78 -12.69 4.45
CA ASP A 58 10.42 -12.17 5.65
C ASP A 58 10.59 -10.65 5.55
N ALA A 59 10.22 -9.93 6.60
CA ALA A 59 10.36 -8.48 6.65
C ALA A 59 11.82 -8.01 6.47
N ARG A 60 12.81 -8.86 6.77
CA ARG A 60 14.24 -8.59 6.55
C ARG A 60 14.62 -8.51 5.07
N ASP A 61 13.80 -9.08 4.18
CA ASP A 61 14.03 -9.07 2.72
C ASP A 61 13.39 -7.84 2.03
N VAL A 62 12.68 -6.99 2.80
CA VAL A 62 12.09 -5.74 2.33
C VAL A 62 13.01 -4.57 2.66
N ASP A 63 13.89 -4.23 1.72
CA ASP A 63 14.85 -3.12 1.86
C ASP A 63 14.45 -1.84 1.09
N ILE A 64 15.29 -0.82 1.18
CA ILE A 64 15.07 0.50 0.54
C ILE A 64 14.97 0.46 -0.99
N LYS A 65 15.41 -0.62 -1.64
CA LYS A 65 15.36 -0.86 -3.09
C LYS A 65 14.32 -1.92 -3.46
N PHE A 66 13.46 -2.33 -2.53
CA PHE A 66 12.46 -3.37 -2.77
C PHE A 66 11.55 -3.03 -3.96
N LEU A 67 11.04 -1.79 -4.01
CA LEU A 67 10.16 -1.34 -5.09
C LEU A 67 10.88 -1.15 -6.43
N ASP A 68 12.20 -0.92 -6.43
CA ASP A 68 12.99 -0.83 -7.67
C ASP A 68 13.17 -2.20 -8.32
N ARG A 69 13.27 -3.26 -7.50
CA ARG A 69 13.48 -4.64 -7.95
C ARG A 69 12.18 -5.36 -8.27
N HIS A 70 11.07 -4.95 -7.66
CA HIS A 70 9.78 -5.62 -7.77
C HIS A 70 8.73 -4.66 -8.33
N GLN A 71 8.34 -4.86 -9.59
CA GLN A 71 7.27 -4.10 -10.21
C GLN A 71 5.91 -4.63 -9.77
N ILE A 72 5.36 -4.01 -8.74
CA ILE A 72 4.13 -4.45 -8.05
C ILE A 72 2.85 -4.11 -8.85
N ILE A 73 2.92 -3.11 -9.73
CA ILE A 73 1.84 -2.77 -10.67
C ILE A 73 2.43 -2.68 -12.08
N LYS A 74 1.84 -3.45 -13.01
CA LYS A 74 1.98 -3.26 -14.46
C LYS A 74 0.60 -3.38 -15.10
N GLY A 75 0.13 -2.30 -15.73
CA GLY A 75 -1.15 -2.15 -16.43
C GLY A 75 -1.90 -0.94 -15.86
N GLU A 76 -2.24 0.08 -16.64
CA GLU A 76 -2.81 0.01 -17.99
C GLU A 76 -1.82 0.16 -19.15
N SER A 77 -2.06 -0.64 -20.19
CA SER A 77 -1.63 -0.42 -21.58
C SER A 77 -2.47 0.67 -22.23
#